data_AF-A0A814DGQ8-F1
#
_entry.id   AF-A0A814DGQ8-F1
#
_cell.length_a   1.000
_cell.length_b   1.000
_cell.length_c   1.000
_cell.angle_alpha   90.00
_cell.angle_beta   90.00
_cell.angle_gamma   90.00
#
_symmetry.space_group_name_H-M   'P 1'
#
loop_
_entity.id
_entity.type
_entity.pdbx_description
1 polymer ?
#
loop_
_entity_poly.entity_id
_entity_poly.type
_entity_poly.pdbx_seq_one_letter_code
_entity_poly.pdbx_strand_id
1 'polypeptide(L)'
;MAMANNKTQCFKCSKDKITYPCRGCSNEFCLTHLNEHQQILSEELNHIINDYDEFKQKINEQKQNPYNPSFIEQINQWETDSIEKIQQKAKDCREDVIKSSQTFINDVEIKFKDLTEQIKQIHEENEFNEMNLNYLKNQLLEITEELKKPSNISIRQNSKSFIPEISVILPKSKFNKWKQNAITVDAGNGKGQELNQLNSPCGTFIDENKNVFIAEFDNHRIIEWKCNAKEGQLIAGGNGKGNRMDQLNNPTDVIINQHDHSIIIADKGNRRVVQWFNQNQQILIQDIDCYGLAMDKNGFLYVSDVAKNEVRRWKIGESNEGIIVAGGNGTGDKLNQFNNPTFIFVDEDQSVYVSDRDNHRVMKWTKDAKEGRIVAGGNGNGRNLNQLSAPRGVIVDHSSQIYVVDCENDRVMRWCEGKEEGEIVVGGNGKGNQLNQLNGPRGLSFDDDGNLYICDQINHRIEKFEIIL
;
A
#
# COMPACT_ATOMS: atom_id res chain seq x y z
N MET A 1 65.20 46.79 51.99
CA MET A 1 65.83 46.17 50.81
C MET A 1 65.45 47.01 49.59
N ALA A 2 66.43 47.36 48.78
CA ALA A 2 66.35 48.38 47.72
C ALA A 2 65.25 48.07 46.69
N MET A 3 64.31 49.00 46.49
CA MET A 3 63.46 48.99 45.31
C MET A 3 64.25 49.64 44.17
N ALA A 4 64.82 48.82 43.30
CA ALA A 4 65.27 49.30 42.00
C ALA A 4 64.07 49.94 41.29
N ASN A 5 64.19 51.20 40.89
CA ASN A 5 63.23 51.90 40.03
C ASN A 5 63.26 51.29 38.63
N ASN A 6 62.78 50.05 38.47
CA ASN A 6 62.58 49.45 37.17
C ASN A 6 61.25 49.95 36.61
N LYS A 7 61.35 50.95 35.72
CA LYS A 7 60.25 51.31 34.85
C LYS A 7 60.09 50.18 33.83
N THR A 8 58.93 49.56 33.78
CA THR A 8 58.57 48.58 32.75
C THR A 8 57.48 49.18 31.85
N GLN A 9 57.32 48.60 30.67
CA GLN A 9 56.45 49.17 29.64
C GLN A 9 54.99 48.84 29.94
N CYS A 10 54.14 49.87 30.06
CA CYS A 10 52.70 49.67 30.28
C CYS A 10 52.05 49.07 29.02
N PHE A 11 51.33 47.95 29.17
CA PHE A 11 50.68 47.23 28.07
C PHE A 11 49.78 48.10 27.17
N LYS A 12 49.01 49.02 27.77
CA LYS A 12 48.01 49.82 27.02
C LYS A 12 48.58 51.06 26.31
N CYS A 13 49.62 51.70 26.85
CA CYS A 13 50.16 52.96 26.28
C CYS A 13 51.61 52.86 25.82
N SER A 14 52.24 51.71 26.01
CA SER A 14 53.59 51.38 25.56
C SER A 14 54.69 52.34 26.05
N LYS A 15 54.45 53.04 27.17
CA LYS A 15 55.41 53.96 27.79
C LYS A 15 56.05 53.34 29.03
N ASP A 16 57.35 53.56 29.22
CA ASP A 16 58.11 53.13 30.40
C ASP A 16 57.72 53.95 31.63
N LYS A 17 56.95 53.32 32.52
CA LYS A 17 56.44 53.92 33.76
C LYS A 17 56.57 52.92 34.91
N ILE A 18 56.24 53.36 36.12
CA ILE A 18 55.99 52.41 37.21
C ILE A 18 54.67 51.70 36.86
N THR A 19 54.74 50.39 36.69
CA THR A 19 53.59 49.54 36.37
C THR A 19 53.25 48.63 37.56
N TYR A 20 52.04 48.07 37.50
CA TYR A 20 51.50 47.15 38.46
C TYR A 20 50.90 45.96 37.69
N PRO A 21 51.19 44.71 38.07
CA PRO A 21 50.69 43.53 37.39
C PRO A 21 49.21 43.27 37.72
N CYS A 22 48.41 42.95 36.70
CA CYS A 22 47.05 42.43 36.90
C CYS A 22 47.11 40.91 37.15
N ARG A 23 46.54 40.46 38.28
CA ARG A 23 46.54 39.03 38.68
C ARG A 23 45.79 38.11 37.71
N GLY A 24 44.90 38.66 36.87
CA GLY A 24 44.03 37.87 35.99
C GLY A 24 44.54 37.73 34.54
N CYS A 25 45.19 38.73 33.97
CA CYS A 25 45.57 38.74 32.55
C CYS A 25 47.09 38.72 32.30
N SER A 26 47.91 38.53 33.34
CA SER A 26 49.39 38.47 33.28
C SER A 26 50.09 39.71 32.71
N ASN A 27 49.36 40.80 32.47
CA ASN A 27 49.87 42.05 31.89
C ASN A 27 50.18 43.11 32.97
N GLU A 28 51.15 43.97 32.68
CA GLU A 28 51.53 45.10 33.53
C GLU A 28 50.97 46.44 33.02
N PHE A 29 50.33 47.21 33.90
CA PHE A 29 49.69 48.47 33.57
C PHE A 29 50.21 49.59 34.47
N CYS A 30 50.36 50.82 33.95
CA CYS A 30 50.54 51.96 34.85
C CYS A 30 49.25 52.22 35.64
N LEU A 31 49.35 52.83 36.82
CA LEU A 31 48.24 52.99 37.78
C LEU A 31 46.92 53.48 37.14
N THR A 32 46.99 54.48 36.26
CA THR A 32 45.80 55.02 35.56
C THR A 32 45.11 53.98 34.68
N HIS A 33 45.87 53.24 33.88
CA HIS A 33 45.32 52.21 32.99
C HIS A 33 44.93 50.92 33.73
N LEU A 34 45.55 50.64 34.88
CA LEU A 34 45.09 49.56 35.74
C LEU A 34 43.70 49.85 36.30
N ASN A 35 43.48 51.10 36.76
CA ASN A 35 42.16 51.53 37.24
C ASN A 35 41.12 51.52 36.12
N GLU A 36 41.46 51.99 34.91
CA GLU A 36 40.57 51.87 33.75
C GLU A 36 40.26 50.41 33.41
N HIS A 37 41.25 49.53 33.45
CA HIS A 37 41.06 48.11 33.17
C HIS A 37 40.15 47.45 34.21
N GLN A 38 40.32 47.79 35.50
CA GLN A 38 39.45 47.33 36.58
C GLN A 38 38.04 47.89 36.47
N GLN A 39 37.88 49.12 35.99
CA GLN A 39 36.57 49.72 35.73
C GLN A 39 35.83 48.98 34.61
N ILE A 40 36.51 48.67 33.51
CA ILE A 40 35.94 47.86 32.41
C ILE A 40 35.51 46.48 32.92
N LEU A 41 36.36 45.80 33.70
CA LEU A 41 36.01 44.50 34.29
C LEU A 41 34.82 44.60 35.26
N SER A 42 34.68 45.72 35.98
CA SER A 42 33.52 45.97 36.85
C SER A 42 32.25 46.22 36.05
N GLU A 43 32.33 46.88 34.89
CA GLU A 43 31.22 47.08 33.97
C GLU A 43 30.78 45.75 33.32
N GLU A 44 31.73 44.91 32.91
CA GLU A 44 31.45 43.55 32.43
C GLU A 44 30.80 42.67 33.50
N LEU A 45 31.27 42.75 34.75
CA LEU A 45 30.64 42.03 35.86
C LEU A 45 29.20 42.50 36.11
N ASN A 46 28.94 43.81 36.02
CA ASN A 46 27.59 44.35 36.16
C ASN A 46 26.67 43.88 35.02
N HIS A 47 27.19 43.75 33.80
CA HIS A 47 26.45 43.14 32.68
C HIS A 47 26.07 41.68 32.98
N ILE A 48 27.02 40.88 33.46
CA ILE A 48 26.76 39.46 33.81
C ILE A 48 25.73 39.35 34.95
N ILE A 49 25.77 40.26 35.93
CA ILE A 49 24.79 40.29 37.03
C ILE A 49 23.39 40.64 36.50
N ASN A 50 23.27 41.62 35.61
CA ASN A 50 21.99 41.97 35.00
C ASN A 50 21.41 40.81 34.17
N ASP A 51 22.25 40.14 33.36
CA ASP A 51 21.82 38.98 32.57
C ASP A 51 21.37 37.82 33.49
N TYR A 52 22.07 37.61 34.61
CA TYR A 52 21.69 36.62 35.63
C TYR A 52 20.33 36.93 36.26
N ASP A 53 20.08 38.20 36.62
CA ASP A 53 18.82 38.61 37.22
C ASP A 53 17.65 38.52 36.22
N GLU A 54 17.87 38.88 34.94
CA GLU A 54 16.87 38.73 33.88
C GLU A 54 16.53 37.24 33.63
N PHE A 55 17.55 36.37 33.61
CA PHE A 55 17.37 34.94 33.46
C PHE A 55 16.61 34.32 34.64
N LYS A 56 16.93 34.76 35.87
CA LYS A 56 16.25 34.35 37.09
C LYS A 56 14.79 34.80 37.11
N GLN A 57 14.50 36.00 36.60
CA GLN A 57 13.14 36.49 36.43
C GLN A 57 12.36 35.62 35.43
N LYS A 58 12.93 35.30 34.26
CA LYS A 58 12.31 34.41 33.26
C LYS A 58 12.02 33.01 33.82
N ILE A 59 12.91 32.46 34.63
CA ILE A 59 12.68 31.16 35.32
C ILE A 59 11.53 31.27 36.33
N ASN A 60 11.44 32.36 37.09
CA ASN A 60 10.36 32.54 38.06
C ASN A 60 9.01 32.76 37.37
N GLU A 61 8.98 33.47 36.24
CA GLU A 61 7.78 33.66 35.41
C GLU A 61 7.30 32.30 34.83
N GLN A 62 8.21 31.47 34.31
CA GLN A 62 7.87 30.11 33.85
C GLN A 62 7.41 29.18 34.98
N LYS A 63 7.94 29.34 36.20
CA LYS A 63 7.47 28.58 37.38
C LYS A 63 6.09 29.01 37.85
N GLN A 64 5.72 30.28 37.67
CA GLN A 64 4.41 30.81 38.05
C GLN A 64 3.32 30.49 37.02
N ASN A 65 3.69 30.28 35.74
CA ASN A 65 2.76 29.85 34.70
C ASN A 65 3.35 28.70 33.87
N PRO A 66 3.30 27.45 34.38
CA PRO A 66 3.93 26.29 33.73
C PRO A 66 3.25 25.85 32.42
N TYR A 67 2.12 26.47 32.06
CA TYR A 67 1.35 26.18 30.86
C TYR A 67 1.63 27.25 29.82
N ASN A 68 2.37 26.90 28.76
CA ASN A 68 2.50 27.77 27.59
C ASN A 68 1.17 27.80 26.83
N PRO A 69 0.45 28.94 26.77
CA PRO A 69 -0.86 29.03 26.12
C PRO A 69 -0.84 28.58 24.66
N SER A 70 0.28 28.76 23.94
CA SER A 70 0.38 28.35 22.54
C SER A 70 0.32 26.83 22.34
N PHE A 71 0.84 26.04 23.30
CA PHE A 71 0.75 24.59 23.22
C PHE A 71 -0.63 24.08 23.61
N ILE A 72 -1.31 24.77 24.54
CA ILE A 72 -2.71 24.47 24.87
C ILE A 72 -3.63 24.81 23.70
N GLU A 73 -3.41 25.95 23.03
CA GLU A 73 -4.12 26.31 21.80
C GLU A 73 -3.86 25.30 20.69
N GLN A 74 -2.62 24.83 20.54
CA GLN A 74 -2.28 23.78 19.57
C GLN A 74 -2.96 22.45 19.91
N ILE A 75 -3.04 22.06 21.19
CA ILE A 75 -3.78 20.88 21.63
C ILE A 75 -5.28 21.04 21.35
N ASN A 76 -5.86 22.20 21.67
CA ASN A 76 -7.27 22.49 21.40
C ASN A 76 -7.59 22.46 19.90
N GLN A 77 -6.65 22.94 19.06
CA GLN A 77 -6.80 22.86 17.61
C GLN A 77 -6.76 21.40 17.13
N TRP A 78 -5.80 20.60 17.61
CA TRP A 78 -5.74 19.17 17.29
C TRP A 78 -6.97 18.39 17.77
N GLU A 79 -7.50 18.76 18.94
CA GLU A 79 -8.75 18.21 19.46
C GLU A 79 -9.93 18.54 18.53
N THR A 80 -10.05 19.80 18.12
CA THR A 80 -11.09 20.27 17.20
C THR A 80 -11.00 19.55 15.85
N ASP A 81 -9.81 19.51 15.24
CA ASP A 81 -9.56 18.86 13.96
C ASP A 81 -9.87 17.35 14.02
N SER A 82 -9.57 16.72 15.15
CA SER A 82 -9.85 15.29 15.37
C SER A 82 -11.34 15.04 15.49
N ILE A 83 -12.07 15.86 16.26
CA ILE A 83 -13.53 15.78 16.39
C ILE A 83 -14.21 15.97 15.04
N GLU A 84 -13.79 16.96 14.25
CA GLU A 84 -14.35 17.22 12.91
C GLU A 84 -14.14 16.03 11.97
N LYS A 85 -12.93 15.45 11.95
CA LYS A 85 -12.64 14.24 11.15
C LYS A 85 -13.51 13.06 11.57
N ILE A 86 -13.73 12.86 12.87
CA ILE A 86 -14.60 11.78 13.38
C ILE A 86 -16.05 12.04 12.97
N GLN A 87 -16.53 13.28 13.09
CA GLN A 87 -17.88 13.65 12.70
C GLN A 87 -18.11 13.47 11.20
N GLN A 88 -17.13 13.86 10.38
CA GLN A 88 -17.17 13.67 8.94
C GLN A 88 -17.20 12.19 8.58
N LYS A 89 -16.30 11.38 9.16
CA LYS A 89 -16.28 9.93 8.92
C LYS A 89 -17.59 9.26 9.34
N ALA A 90 -18.17 9.68 10.46
CA ALA A 90 -19.47 9.21 10.91
C ALA A 90 -20.61 9.67 10.00
N LYS A 91 -20.50 10.83 9.36
CA LYS A 91 -21.47 11.30 8.35
C LYS A 91 -21.37 10.45 7.09
N ASP A 92 -20.17 10.24 6.56
CA ASP A 92 -19.92 9.41 5.37
C ASP A 92 -20.46 7.99 5.59
N CYS A 93 -20.18 7.39 6.76
CA CYS A 93 -20.72 6.08 7.12
C CYS A 93 -22.26 6.04 7.13
N ARG A 94 -22.94 7.11 7.57
CA ARG A 94 -24.41 7.17 7.53
C ARG A 94 -24.90 7.27 6.09
N GLU A 95 -24.24 8.04 5.25
CA GLU A 95 -24.58 8.17 3.83
C GLU A 95 -24.42 6.84 3.09
N ASP A 96 -23.35 6.08 3.37
CA ASP A 96 -23.13 4.74 2.82
C ASP A 96 -24.24 3.75 3.22
N VAL A 97 -24.67 3.79 4.48
CA VAL A 97 -25.79 2.96 4.99
C VAL A 97 -27.10 3.31 4.27
N ILE A 98 -27.38 4.60 4.08
CA ILE A 98 -28.57 5.07 3.37
C ILE A 98 -28.53 4.62 1.91
N LYS A 99 -27.41 4.84 1.22
CA LYS A 99 -27.22 4.46 -0.19
C LYS A 99 -27.36 2.95 -0.37
N SER A 100 -26.71 2.15 0.47
CA SER A 100 -26.82 0.69 0.43
C SER A 100 -28.26 0.20 0.66
N SER A 101 -28.97 0.82 1.61
CA SER A 101 -30.38 0.52 1.85
C SER A 101 -31.28 0.88 0.66
N GLN A 102 -31.02 2.01 -0.01
CA GLN A 102 -31.74 2.41 -1.22
C GLN A 102 -31.49 1.44 -2.38
N THR A 103 -30.23 1.03 -2.61
CA THR A 103 -29.89 0.04 -3.64
C THR A 103 -30.59 -1.29 -3.38
N PHE A 104 -30.62 -1.76 -2.13
CA PHE A 104 -31.34 -2.98 -1.76
C PHE A 104 -32.85 -2.90 -2.10
N ILE A 105 -33.49 -1.78 -1.78
CA ILE A 105 -34.91 -1.58 -2.12
C ILE A 105 -35.12 -1.56 -3.64
N ASN A 106 -34.25 -0.87 -4.39
CA ASN A 106 -34.34 -0.83 -5.85
C ASN A 106 -34.17 -2.22 -6.49
N ASP A 107 -33.24 -3.04 -5.99
CA ASP A 107 -33.05 -4.42 -6.44
C ASP A 107 -34.33 -5.26 -6.25
N VAL A 108 -34.98 -5.11 -5.09
CA VAL A 108 -36.25 -5.79 -4.79
C VAL A 108 -37.38 -5.30 -5.71
N GLU A 109 -37.45 -3.99 -5.97
CA GLU A 109 -38.43 -3.41 -6.90
C GLU A 109 -38.27 -3.93 -8.34
N ILE A 110 -37.02 -4.09 -8.82
CA ILE A 110 -36.74 -4.66 -10.14
C ILE A 110 -37.23 -6.10 -10.22
N LYS A 111 -36.91 -6.93 -9.22
CA LYS A 111 -37.38 -8.32 -9.16
C LYS A 111 -38.91 -8.41 -9.13
N PHE A 112 -39.55 -7.52 -8.38
CA PHE A 112 -41.01 -7.48 -8.30
C PHE A 112 -41.64 -7.07 -9.65
N LYS A 113 -41.02 -6.12 -10.35
CA LYS A 113 -41.45 -5.69 -11.69
C LYS A 113 -41.30 -6.82 -12.71
N ASP A 114 -40.19 -7.55 -12.68
CA ASP A 114 -39.96 -8.70 -13.56
C ASP A 114 -40.99 -9.81 -13.32
N LEU A 115 -41.24 -10.16 -12.04
CA LEU A 115 -42.30 -11.10 -11.67
C LEU A 115 -43.68 -10.65 -12.15
N THR A 116 -43.98 -9.35 -12.07
CA THR A 116 -45.24 -8.78 -12.57
C THR A 116 -45.38 -8.96 -14.07
N GLU A 117 -44.31 -8.77 -14.83
CA GLU A 117 -44.33 -8.90 -16.29
C GLU A 117 -44.46 -10.38 -16.71
N GLN A 118 -43.77 -11.29 -16.02
CA GLN A 118 -43.93 -12.73 -16.22
C GLN A 118 -45.37 -13.19 -15.94
N ILE A 119 -46.01 -12.67 -14.88
CA ILE A 119 -47.43 -12.96 -14.58
C ILE A 119 -48.33 -12.50 -15.73
N LYS A 120 -48.11 -11.31 -16.28
CA LYS A 120 -48.88 -10.80 -17.43
C LYS A 120 -48.67 -11.66 -18.67
N GLN A 121 -47.44 -12.01 -18.99
CA GLN A 121 -47.12 -12.81 -20.17
C GLN A 121 -47.79 -14.18 -20.12
N ILE A 122 -47.71 -14.88 -18.99
CA ILE A 122 -48.41 -16.16 -18.78
C ILE A 122 -49.93 -15.99 -18.92
N HIS A 123 -50.46 -14.84 -18.50
CA HIS A 123 -51.88 -14.53 -18.63
C HIS A 123 -52.31 -14.27 -20.07
N GLU A 124 -51.52 -13.55 -20.84
CA GLU A 124 -51.77 -13.24 -22.26
C GLU A 124 -51.63 -14.48 -23.16
N GLU A 125 -50.67 -15.35 -22.85
CA GLU A 125 -50.39 -16.58 -23.61
C GLU A 125 -51.29 -17.76 -23.20
N ASN A 126 -52.11 -17.62 -22.14
CA ASN A 126 -52.96 -18.66 -21.56
C ASN A 126 -52.20 -19.94 -21.12
N GLU A 127 -50.91 -19.84 -20.80
CA GLU A 127 -50.05 -20.97 -20.40
C GLU A 127 -50.17 -21.32 -18.90
N PHE A 128 -51.39 -21.48 -18.39
CA PHE A 128 -51.59 -21.80 -16.98
C PHE A 128 -51.42 -23.30 -16.73
N ASN A 129 -50.27 -23.68 -16.17
CA ASN A 129 -50.02 -25.04 -15.67
C ASN A 129 -49.45 -25.00 -14.25
N GLU A 130 -49.51 -26.14 -13.54
CA GLU A 130 -49.07 -26.25 -12.15
C GLU A 130 -47.57 -25.92 -11.97
N MET A 131 -46.75 -26.15 -13.00
CA MET A 131 -45.32 -25.85 -12.97
C MET A 131 -45.06 -24.35 -12.99
N ASN A 132 -45.76 -23.61 -13.86
CA ASN A 132 -45.70 -22.15 -13.96
C ASN A 132 -46.23 -21.48 -12.67
N LEU A 133 -47.33 -21.99 -12.11
CA LEU A 133 -47.88 -21.47 -10.85
C LEU A 133 -46.96 -21.73 -9.64
N ASN A 134 -46.32 -22.89 -9.57
CA ASN A 134 -45.36 -23.18 -8.50
C ASN A 134 -44.06 -22.39 -8.65
N TYR A 135 -43.60 -22.17 -9.87
CA TYR A 135 -42.45 -21.31 -10.16
C TYR A 135 -42.68 -19.86 -9.68
N LEU A 136 -43.81 -19.25 -10.05
CA LEU A 136 -44.16 -17.89 -9.61
C LEU A 136 -44.32 -17.80 -8.08
N LYS A 137 -44.92 -18.81 -7.44
CA LYS A 137 -45.04 -18.88 -5.98
C LYS A 137 -43.69 -18.94 -5.30
N ASN A 138 -42.75 -19.73 -5.82
CA ASN A 138 -41.41 -19.84 -5.26
C ASN A 138 -40.63 -18.52 -5.42
N GLN A 139 -40.72 -17.86 -6.57
CA GLN A 139 -40.11 -16.54 -6.79
C GLN A 139 -40.68 -15.47 -5.85
N LEU A 140 -42.01 -15.44 -5.65
CA LEU A 140 -42.64 -14.53 -4.70
C LEU A 140 -42.19 -14.81 -3.25
N LEU A 141 -42.02 -16.09 -2.90
CA LEU A 141 -41.58 -16.51 -1.57
C LEU A 141 -40.11 -16.13 -1.33
N GLU A 142 -39.25 -16.25 -2.34
CA GLU A 142 -37.85 -15.77 -2.29
C GLU A 142 -37.77 -14.25 -2.08
N ILE A 143 -38.52 -13.46 -2.84
CA ILE A 143 -38.58 -11.99 -2.68
C ILE A 143 -39.11 -11.62 -1.27
N THR A 144 -40.13 -12.34 -0.79
CA THR A 144 -40.71 -12.13 0.54
C THR A 144 -39.72 -12.44 1.65
N GLU A 145 -38.93 -13.51 1.52
CA GLU A 145 -37.89 -13.86 2.48
C GLU A 145 -36.66 -12.93 2.40
N GLU A 146 -36.38 -12.32 1.25
CA GLU A 146 -35.37 -11.26 1.12
C GLU A 146 -35.82 -9.98 1.83
N LEU A 147 -37.08 -9.56 1.68
CA LEU A 147 -37.65 -8.40 2.38
C LEU A 147 -37.69 -8.54 3.91
N LYS A 148 -37.77 -9.78 4.42
CA LYS A 148 -37.77 -10.05 5.87
C LYS A 148 -36.37 -10.02 6.49
N LYS A 149 -35.30 -10.06 5.68
CA LYS A 149 -33.93 -9.96 6.18
C LYS A 149 -33.59 -8.47 6.34
N PRO A 150 -33.10 -8.01 7.51
CA PRO A 150 -32.63 -6.63 7.63
C PRO A 150 -31.55 -6.39 6.58
N SER A 151 -31.44 -5.15 6.07
CA SER A 151 -30.30 -4.71 5.26
C SER A 151 -29.06 -5.11 6.04
N ASN A 152 -28.44 -6.19 5.60
CA ASN A 152 -27.31 -6.79 6.27
C ASN A 152 -26.27 -5.65 6.32
N ILE A 153 -26.03 -5.04 7.46
CA ILE A 153 -25.11 -3.93 7.67
C ILE A 153 -24.64 -4.15 9.10
N SER A 154 -23.35 -4.38 9.28
CA SER A 154 -22.76 -4.54 10.61
C SER A 154 -21.92 -3.33 10.93
N ILE A 155 -22.23 -2.64 12.01
CA ILE A 155 -21.45 -1.50 12.48
C ILE A 155 -20.39 -2.05 13.43
N ARG A 156 -19.12 -1.81 13.14
CA ARG A 156 -18.02 -2.18 14.03
C ARG A 156 -17.45 -0.94 14.69
N GLN A 157 -17.25 -1.03 16.00
CA GLN A 157 -16.51 -0.04 16.77
C GLN A 157 -15.13 -0.63 17.07
N ASN A 158 -14.06 -0.01 16.55
CA ASN A 158 -12.70 -0.45 16.76
C ASN A 158 -12.09 0.28 17.95
N SER A 159 -11.86 -0.42 19.06
CA SER A 159 -11.43 0.16 20.36
C SER A 159 -9.93 0.06 20.62
N LYS A 160 -9.10 -0.12 19.58
CA LYS A 160 -7.64 -0.27 19.72
C LYS A 160 -6.87 1.06 19.70
N SER A 161 -7.55 2.18 19.45
CA SER A 161 -7.05 3.56 19.52
C SER A 161 -7.74 4.33 20.66
N PHE A 162 -7.12 5.42 21.14
CA PHE A 162 -7.67 6.29 22.20
C PHE A 162 -9.05 6.87 21.83
N ILE A 163 -9.38 6.91 20.54
CA ILE A 163 -10.68 7.25 19.97
C ILE A 163 -11.22 6.04 19.21
N PRO A 164 -12.46 5.59 19.46
CA PRO A 164 -13.05 4.49 18.71
C PRO A 164 -13.35 4.88 17.27
N GLU A 165 -12.79 4.16 16.30
CA GLU A 165 -13.16 4.31 14.89
C GLU A 165 -14.43 3.49 14.62
N ILE A 166 -15.45 4.11 14.02
CA ILE A 166 -16.67 3.42 13.59
C ILE A 166 -16.52 3.12 12.11
N SER A 167 -16.53 1.85 11.75
CA SER A 167 -16.54 1.40 10.36
C SER A 167 -17.83 0.63 10.08
N VAL A 168 -18.41 0.88 8.92
CA VAL A 168 -19.52 0.10 8.41
C VAL A 168 -18.93 -1.11 7.71
N ILE A 169 -19.11 -2.28 8.30
CA ILE A 169 -18.86 -3.55 7.64
C ILE A 169 -20.13 -3.90 6.89
N LEU A 170 -20.11 -3.66 5.59
CA LEU A 170 -21.07 -4.27 4.71
C LEU A 170 -20.90 -5.80 4.85
N PRO A 171 -21.99 -6.55 4.98
CA PRO A 171 -22.00 -8.00 4.99
C PRO A 171 -21.35 -8.49 3.71
N LYS A 172 -20.70 -9.65 3.85
CA LYS A 172 -20.24 -10.51 2.77
C LYS A 172 -21.14 -10.32 1.56
N SER A 173 -20.59 -9.67 0.54
CA SER A 173 -21.33 -9.27 -0.63
C SER A 173 -22.05 -10.48 -1.21
N LYS A 174 -23.18 -10.25 -1.89
CA LYS A 174 -23.51 -11.05 -3.07
C LYS A 174 -22.16 -11.33 -3.74
N PHE A 175 -21.74 -12.59 -3.74
CA PHE A 175 -20.42 -12.97 -4.22
C PHE A 175 -20.18 -12.22 -5.52
N ASN A 176 -19.14 -11.39 -5.58
CA ASN A 176 -18.78 -10.76 -6.85
C ASN A 176 -18.65 -11.92 -7.83
N LYS A 177 -19.50 -11.91 -8.85
CA LYS A 177 -19.46 -12.86 -9.95
C LYS A 177 -18.94 -12.07 -11.12
N TRP A 178 -18.08 -12.68 -11.91
CA TRP A 178 -17.59 -12.06 -13.13
C TRP A 178 -18.19 -12.79 -14.33
N LYS A 179 -18.39 -12.04 -15.42
CA LYS A 179 -18.66 -12.66 -16.71
C LYS A 179 -17.54 -13.65 -17.00
N GLN A 180 -17.88 -14.86 -17.46
CA GLN A 180 -16.89 -15.91 -17.69
C GLN A 180 -16.09 -15.70 -18.98
N ASN A 181 -16.64 -14.90 -19.91
CA ASN A 181 -15.94 -14.48 -21.11
C ASN A 181 -15.25 -13.15 -20.82
N ALA A 182 -13.94 -13.13 -21.02
CA ALA A 182 -13.11 -11.96 -20.88
C ALA A 182 -13.19 -11.03 -22.10
N ILE A 183 -12.75 -9.81 -21.88
CA ILE A 183 -12.47 -8.79 -22.90
C ILE A 183 -10.95 -8.57 -22.87
N THR A 184 -10.30 -8.89 -23.98
CA THR A 184 -8.87 -8.63 -24.14
C THR A 184 -8.63 -7.11 -24.19
N VAL A 185 -7.92 -6.57 -23.19
CA VAL A 185 -7.71 -5.11 -23.03
C VAL A 185 -6.57 -4.61 -23.90
N ASP A 186 -5.57 -5.45 -24.12
CA ASP A 186 -4.36 -5.14 -24.87
C ASP A 186 -3.88 -6.37 -25.66
N ALA A 187 -2.95 -6.16 -26.59
CA ALA A 187 -2.33 -7.24 -27.39
C ALA A 187 -3.27 -8.12 -28.24
N GLY A 188 -4.39 -7.57 -28.73
CA GLY A 188 -5.16 -8.22 -29.81
C GLY A 188 -4.35 -8.54 -31.09
N ASN A 189 -3.10 -8.05 -31.17
CA ASN A 189 -2.16 -8.29 -32.27
C ASN A 189 -1.07 -9.33 -31.93
N GLY A 190 -1.22 -10.07 -30.82
CA GLY A 190 -0.37 -11.19 -30.44
C GLY A 190 1.02 -10.81 -29.91
N LYS A 191 1.91 -11.80 -29.91
CA LYS A 191 3.28 -11.70 -29.40
C LYS A 191 4.15 -10.79 -30.26
N GLY A 192 4.86 -9.84 -29.65
CA GLY A 192 5.91 -9.09 -30.33
C GLY A 192 6.47 -7.93 -29.52
N GLN A 193 7.18 -7.02 -30.19
CA GLN A 193 7.88 -5.88 -29.58
C GLN A 193 7.26 -4.53 -29.93
N GLU A 194 6.29 -4.48 -30.84
CA GLU A 194 5.58 -3.25 -31.16
C GLU A 194 4.73 -2.78 -29.97
N LEU A 195 4.32 -1.51 -29.97
CA LEU A 195 3.53 -0.94 -28.85
C LEU A 195 2.08 -1.45 -28.80
N ASN A 196 1.60 -2.08 -29.86
CA ASN A 196 0.30 -2.74 -29.92
C ASN A 196 0.38 -4.27 -29.68
N GLN A 197 1.54 -4.76 -29.23
CA GLN A 197 1.84 -6.16 -28.94
C GLN A 197 2.43 -6.28 -27.53
N LEU A 198 2.24 -7.45 -26.91
CA LEU A 198 2.87 -7.78 -25.63
C LEU A 198 3.74 -9.03 -25.76
N ASN A 199 4.67 -9.19 -24.84
CA ASN A 199 5.50 -10.37 -24.73
C ASN A 199 5.71 -10.75 -23.26
N SER A 200 4.92 -11.74 -22.85
CA SER A 200 4.94 -12.35 -21.52
C SER A 200 4.68 -11.33 -20.39
N PRO A 201 3.48 -10.70 -20.36
CA PRO A 201 3.11 -9.79 -19.26
C PRO A 201 3.08 -10.56 -17.93
N CYS A 202 3.73 -10.00 -16.89
CA CYS A 202 3.91 -10.66 -15.61
C CYS A 202 3.07 -10.02 -14.50
N GLY A 203 3.32 -8.74 -14.22
CA GLY A 203 2.64 -7.96 -13.20
C GLY A 203 1.83 -6.84 -13.84
N THR A 204 0.76 -6.45 -13.17
CA THR A 204 -0.11 -5.36 -13.61
C THR A 204 -0.51 -4.50 -12.43
N PHE A 205 -0.78 -3.23 -12.70
CA PHE A 205 -1.35 -2.27 -11.75
C PHE A 205 -2.35 -1.40 -12.50
N ILE A 206 -3.50 -1.15 -11.89
CA ILE A 206 -4.54 -0.28 -12.44
C ILE A 206 -4.60 1.00 -11.61
N ASP A 207 -4.55 2.16 -12.27
CA ASP A 207 -4.75 3.45 -11.60
C ASP A 207 -6.23 3.86 -11.53
N GLU A 208 -6.50 4.96 -10.81
CA GLU A 208 -7.84 5.55 -10.66
C GLU A 208 -8.49 5.98 -12.00
N ASN A 209 -7.68 6.16 -13.05
CA ASN A 209 -8.14 6.50 -14.40
C ASN A 209 -8.38 5.25 -15.27
N LYS A 210 -8.24 4.05 -14.70
CA LYS A 210 -8.36 2.75 -15.38
C LYS A 210 -7.29 2.53 -16.44
N ASN A 211 -6.14 3.19 -16.30
CA ASN A 211 -4.94 2.89 -17.09
C ASN A 211 -4.29 1.62 -16.56
N VAL A 212 -3.91 0.73 -17.47
CA VAL A 212 -3.30 -0.56 -17.15
C VAL A 212 -1.78 -0.41 -17.30
N PHE A 213 -1.05 -0.48 -16.19
CA PHE A 213 0.40 -0.56 -16.20
C PHE A 213 0.80 -2.03 -16.22
N ILE A 214 1.74 -2.38 -17.10
CA ILE A 214 2.07 -3.78 -17.41
C ILE A 214 3.58 -3.95 -17.38
N ALA A 215 4.05 -4.89 -16.56
CA ALA A 215 5.43 -5.33 -16.57
C ALA A 215 5.63 -6.43 -17.63
N GLU A 216 6.28 -6.08 -18.75
CA GLU A 216 6.59 -7.03 -19.81
C GLU A 216 7.95 -7.69 -19.59
N PHE A 217 7.89 -8.96 -19.20
CA PHE A 217 9.07 -9.70 -18.78
C PHE A 217 10.06 -9.91 -19.93
N ASP A 218 9.60 -10.33 -21.11
CA ASP A 218 10.49 -10.68 -22.22
C ASP A 218 10.86 -9.48 -23.10
N ASN A 219 10.06 -8.40 -23.06
CA ASN A 219 10.39 -7.15 -23.74
C ASN A 219 11.21 -6.18 -22.88
N HIS A 220 11.45 -6.50 -21.60
CA HIS A 220 12.26 -5.70 -20.69
C HIS A 220 11.77 -4.24 -20.58
N ARG A 221 10.45 -4.06 -20.45
CA ARG A 221 9.81 -2.75 -20.44
C ARG A 221 8.54 -2.71 -19.59
N ILE A 222 8.10 -1.50 -19.26
CA ILE A 222 6.79 -1.21 -18.69
C ILE A 222 5.97 -0.43 -19.73
N ILE A 223 4.76 -0.91 -20.00
CA ILE A 223 3.79 -0.25 -20.88
C ILE A 223 2.62 0.25 -20.04
N GLU A 224 2.11 1.44 -20.37
CA GLU A 224 0.80 1.93 -19.93
C GLU A 224 -0.19 1.77 -21.08
N TRP A 225 -1.31 1.10 -20.82
CA TRP A 225 -2.42 1.01 -21.74
C TRP A 225 -3.59 1.83 -21.22
N LYS A 226 -3.90 2.92 -21.92
CA LYS A 226 -5.02 3.80 -21.55
C LYS A 226 -6.34 3.17 -21.96
N CYS A 227 -7.40 3.48 -21.23
CA CYS A 227 -8.74 3.01 -21.56
C CYS A 227 -9.09 3.35 -23.03
N ASN A 228 -9.50 2.35 -23.81
CA ASN A 228 -9.82 2.44 -25.24
C ASN A 228 -8.64 2.79 -26.19
N ALA A 229 -7.40 2.73 -25.72
CA ALA A 229 -6.23 2.90 -26.60
C ALA A 229 -6.07 1.70 -27.55
N LYS A 230 -5.54 1.97 -28.74
CA LYS A 230 -5.21 0.93 -29.74
C LYS A 230 -3.79 0.38 -29.61
N GLU A 231 -2.94 1.13 -28.93
CA GLU A 231 -1.54 0.81 -28.66
C GLU A 231 -1.17 1.34 -27.27
N GLY A 232 -0.21 0.68 -26.63
CA GLY A 232 0.34 1.10 -25.36
C GLY A 232 1.36 2.23 -25.50
N GLN A 233 1.60 2.92 -24.41
CA GLN A 233 2.65 3.93 -24.29
C GLN A 233 3.84 3.34 -23.54
N LEU A 234 5.05 3.51 -24.06
CA LEU A 234 6.27 3.12 -23.34
C LEU A 234 6.49 4.05 -22.15
N ILE A 235 6.61 3.46 -20.95
CA ILE A 235 6.77 4.22 -19.70
C ILE A 235 8.15 4.03 -19.10
N ALA A 236 8.67 2.80 -19.12
CA ALA A 236 10.00 2.50 -18.62
C ALA A 236 10.67 1.36 -19.40
N GLY A 237 12.00 1.36 -19.45
CA GLY A 237 12.77 0.39 -20.22
C GLY A 237 12.61 0.58 -21.74
N GLY A 238 12.54 -0.52 -22.49
CA GLY A 238 12.40 -0.50 -23.95
C GLY A 238 13.71 -0.27 -24.72
N ASN A 239 14.80 0.08 -24.04
CA ASN A 239 16.14 0.23 -24.61
C ASN A 239 16.93 -1.09 -24.65
N GLY A 240 16.22 -2.20 -24.83
CA GLY A 240 16.74 -3.56 -24.75
C GLY A 240 17.12 -4.01 -23.33
N LYS A 241 17.41 -5.30 -23.20
CA LYS A 241 17.89 -5.91 -21.96
C LYS A 241 19.21 -5.29 -21.51
N GLY A 242 19.28 -4.88 -20.25
CA GLY A 242 20.54 -4.47 -19.62
C GLY A 242 20.35 -3.91 -18.22
N ASN A 243 21.42 -3.35 -17.65
CA ASN A 243 21.47 -2.90 -16.26
C ASN A 243 21.71 -1.40 -16.09
N ARG A 244 21.75 -0.62 -17.18
CA ARG A 244 21.79 0.84 -17.11
C ARG A 244 20.52 1.39 -16.45
N MET A 245 20.54 2.66 -16.06
CA MET A 245 19.39 3.30 -15.40
C MET A 245 18.17 3.42 -16.32
N ASP A 246 18.38 3.50 -17.64
CA ASP A 246 17.34 3.56 -18.67
C ASP A 246 16.93 2.16 -19.18
N GLN A 247 17.54 1.09 -18.69
CA GLN A 247 17.27 -0.28 -19.11
C GLN A 247 16.66 -1.09 -17.97
N LEU A 248 15.82 -2.05 -18.35
CA LEU A 248 15.32 -3.09 -17.44
C LEU A 248 15.83 -4.44 -17.90
N ASN A 249 15.71 -5.43 -17.03
CA ASN A 249 16.03 -6.81 -17.31
C ASN A 249 15.01 -7.72 -16.64
N ASN A 250 14.02 -8.16 -17.42
CA ASN A 250 13.00 -9.11 -16.97
C ASN A 250 12.20 -8.57 -15.78
N PRO A 251 11.56 -7.39 -15.92
CA PRO A 251 10.74 -6.83 -14.86
C PRO A 251 9.57 -7.78 -14.57
N THR A 252 9.25 -7.93 -13.29
CA THR A 252 8.21 -8.88 -12.85
C THR A 252 6.94 -8.23 -12.36
N ASP A 253 7.06 -7.02 -11.81
CA ASP A 253 5.95 -6.31 -11.19
C ASP A 253 6.16 -4.80 -11.28
N VAL A 254 5.05 -4.07 -11.21
CA VAL A 254 5.00 -2.62 -11.28
C VAL A 254 3.89 -2.10 -10.38
N ILE A 255 4.16 -1.05 -9.61
CA ILE A 255 3.15 -0.33 -8.83
C ILE A 255 3.37 1.18 -8.96
N ILE A 256 2.33 1.97 -8.67
CA ILE A 256 2.42 3.43 -8.62
C ILE A 256 2.43 3.89 -7.17
N ASN A 257 3.35 4.79 -6.86
CA ASN A 257 3.35 5.49 -5.58
C ASN A 257 2.23 6.55 -5.58
N GLN A 258 1.23 6.38 -4.73
CA GLN A 258 0.06 7.27 -4.67
C GLN A 258 0.38 8.69 -4.20
N HIS A 259 1.53 8.94 -3.57
CA HIS A 259 1.88 10.27 -3.05
C HIS A 259 2.52 11.18 -4.11
N ASP A 260 3.38 10.62 -4.97
CA ASP A 260 4.15 11.37 -5.96
C ASP A 260 3.93 10.90 -7.39
N HIS A 261 3.05 9.90 -7.61
CA HIS A 261 2.76 9.27 -8.90
C HIS A 261 3.99 8.66 -9.61
N SER A 262 5.05 8.39 -8.86
CA SER A 262 6.21 7.68 -9.39
C SER A 262 5.94 6.19 -9.57
N ILE A 263 6.70 5.59 -10.49
CA ILE A 263 6.52 4.19 -10.89
C ILE A 263 7.62 3.38 -10.25
N ILE A 264 7.23 2.38 -9.46
CA ILE A 264 8.15 1.49 -8.77
C ILE A 264 8.13 0.14 -9.50
N ILE A 265 9.31 -0.35 -9.87
CA ILE A 265 9.47 -1.51 -10.76
C ILE A 265 10.36 -2.56 -10.11
N ALA A 266 9.89 -3.81 -10.13
CA ALA A 266 10.63 -4.98 -9.73
C ALA A 266 11.52 -5.47 -10.89
N ASP A 267 12.73 -4.92 -10.99
CA ASP A 267 13.70 -5.22 -12.05
C ASP A 267 14.53 -6.48 -11.70
N LYS A 268 13.82 -7.61 -11.67
CA LYS A 268 14.29 -8.91 -11.14
C LYS A 268 15.65 -9.33 -11.71
N GLY A 269 15.82 -9.27 -13.03
CA GLY A 269 17.05 -9.72 -13.68
C GLY A 269 18.28 -8.88 -13.33
N ASN A 270 18.08 -7.66 -12.84
CA ASN A 270 19.14 -6.79 -12.33
C ASN A 270 19.24 -6.81 -10.79
N ARG A 271 18.44 -7.65 -10.11
CA ARG A 271 18.38 -7.77 -8.65
C ARG A 271 18.18 -6.44 -7.93
N ARG A 272 17.27 -5.61 -8.45
CA ARG A 272 17.01 -4.27 -7.90
C ARG A 272 15.54 -3.90 -7.99
N VAL A 273 15.15 -2.94 -7.16
CA VAL A 273 13.90 -2.19 -7.29
C VAL A 273 14.25 -0.76 -7.68
N VAL A 274 13.62 -0.26 -8.75
CA VAL A 274 13.87 1.08 -9.28
C VAL A 274 12.61 1.92 -9.24
N GLN A 275 12.78 3.23 -9.06
CA GLN A 275 11.72 4.21 -9.16
C GLN A 275 11.99 5.11 -10.38
N TRP A 276 10.94 5.35 -11.14
CA TRP A 276 10.95 6.20 -12.33
C TRP A 276 9.95 7.33 -12.12
N PHE A 277 10.39 8.57 -12.30
CA PHE A 277 9.54 9.76 -12.20
C PHE A 277 10.04 10.86 -13.14
N ASN A 278 9.22 11.32 -14.08
CA ASN A 278 9.54 12.43 -15.00
C ASN A 278 10.95 12.34 -15.61
N GLN A 279 11.30 11.18 -16.18
CA GLN A 279 12.62 10.84 -16.75
C GLN A 279 13.79 10.73 -15.77
N ASN A 280 13.60 11.00 -14.47
CA ASN A 280 14.58 10.70 -13.44
C ASN A 280 14.39 9.25 -12.97
N GLN A 281 15.48 8.49 -12.96
CA GLN A 281 15.49 7.14 -12.44
C GLN A 281 16.37 7.08 -11.19
N GLN A 282 15.90 6.34 -10.19
CA GLN A 282 16.69 6.03 -9.00
C GLN A 282 16.56 4.57 -8.62
N ILE A 283 17.64 4.02 -8.05
CA ILE A 283 17.61 2.68 -7.47
C ILE A 283 17.17 2.83 -6.03
N LEU A 284 16.05 2.20 -5.67
CA LEU A 284 15.52 2.19 -4.31
C LEU A 284 16.16 1.08 -3.47
N ILE A 285 16.28 -0.11 -4.05
CA ILE A 285 16.76 -1.31 -3.35
C ILE A 285 17.71 -2.08 -4.28
N GLN A 286 18.84 -2.54 -3.74
CA GLN A 286 19.83 -3.35 -4.44
C GLN A 286 19.98 -4.73 -3.78
N ASP A 287 20.53 -5.68 -4.53
CA ASP A 287 20.75 -7.07 -4.12
C ASP A 287 19.50 -7.77 -3.57
N ILE A 288 18.41 -7.63 -4.33
CA ILE A 288 17.12 -8.26 -4.04
C ILE A 288 16.60 -9.00 -5.27
N ASP A 289 16.30 -10.30 -5.14
CA ASP A 289 15.63 -11.05 -6.21
C ASP A 289 14.11 -10.80 -6.14
N CYS A 290 13.75 -9.54 -6.40
CA CYS A 290 12.41 -9.01 -6.26
C CYS A 290 11.45 -9.65 -7.28
N TYR A 291 10.33 -10.19 -6.80
CA TYR A 291 9.27 -10.71 -7.68
C TYR A 291 7.95 -9.96 -7.55
N GLY A 292 7.55 -9.58 -6.34
CA GLY A 292 6.30 -8.88 -6.06
C GLY A 292 6.54 -7.60 -5.27
N LEU A 293 5.74 -6.58 -5.58
CA LEU A 293 5.74 -5.28 -4.93
C LEU A 293 4.37 -5.02 -4.30
N ALA A 294 4.36 -4.35 -3.15
CA ALA A 294 3.16 -3.77 -2.58
C ALA A 294 3.52 -2.51 -1.80
N MET A 295 2.61 -1.55 -1.70
CA MET A 295 2.82 -0.35 -0.90
C MET A 295 1.62 -0.11 0.00
N ASP A 296 1.87 0.22 1.27
CA ASP A 296 0.80 0.57 2.20
C ASP A 296 0.44 2.07 2.14
N LYS A 297 -0.68 2.43 2.77
CA LYS A 297 -1.18 3.82 2.83
C LYS A 297 -0.24 4.82 3.51
N ASN A 298 0.78 4.37 4.21
CA ASN A 298 1.78 5.22 4.85
C ASN A 298 3.05 5.36 3.99
N GLY A 299 3.05 4.82 2.77
CA GLY A 299 4.17 4.88 1.84
C GLY A 299 5.29 3.89 2.15
N PHE A 300 5.05 2.84 2.96
CA PHE A 300 6.05 1.77 3.10
C PHE A 300 5.97 0.82 1.91
N LEU A 301 7.12 0.55 1.31
CA LEU A 301 7.29 -0.39 0.21
C LEU A 301 7.61 -1.78 0.77
N TYR A 302 6.85 -2.77 0.33
CA TYR A 302 7.04 -4.18 0.66
C TYR A 302 7.54 -4.91 -0.59
N VAL A 303 8.48 -5.82 -0.39
CA VAL A 303 9.12 -6.55 -1.49
C VAL A 303 9.34 -8.01 -1.08
N SER A 304 8.96 -8.93 -1.95
CA SER A 304 9.34 -10.34 -1.81
C SER A 304 10.72 -10.60 -2.42
N ASP A 305 11.62 -11.20 -1.63
CA ASP A 305 12.92 -11.67 -2.10
C ASP A 305 12.88 -13.20 -2.26
N VAL A 306 12.84 -13.65 -3.51
CA VAL A 306 12.78 -15.07 -3.86
C VAL A 306 14.05 -15.80 -3.42
N ALA A 307 15.22 -15.14 -3.56
CA ALA A 307 16.51 -15.76 -3.25
C ALA A 307 16.68 -15.98 -1.74
N LYS A 308 16.12 -15.08 -0.92
CA LYS A 308 16.20 -15.15 0.55
C LYS A 308 14.95 -15.75 1.21
N ASN A 309 13.91 -16.07 0.44
CA ASN A 309 12.64 -16.63 0.93
C ASN A 309 12.02 -15.77 2.05
N GLU A 310 11.92 -14.46 1.80
CA GLU A 310 11.44 -13.49 2.77
C GLU A 310 10.65 -12.35 2.11
N VAL A 311 9.85 -11.65 2.91
CA VAL A 311 9.27 -10.36 2.55
C VAL A 311 9.83 -9.32 3.49
N ARG A 312 10.28 -8.21 2.91
CA ARG A 312 10.84 -7.08 3.63
C ARG A 312 10.03 -5.81 3.38
N ARG A 313 10.10 -4.90 4.33
CA ARG A 313 9.47 -3.57 4.30
C ARG A 313 10.53 -2.48 4.39
N TRP A 314 10.40 -1.45 3.55
CA TRP A 314 11.23 -0.25 3.53
C TRP A 314 10.37 1.00 3.66
N LYS A 315 10.94 2.03 4.26
CA LYS A 315 10.47 3.41 4.10
C LYS A 315 11.37 4.10 3.10
N ILE A 316 10.79 4.52 1.97
CA ILE A 316 11.55 5.17 0.90
C ILE A 316 12.21 6.45 1.46
N GLY A 317 13.52 6.57 1.25
CA GLY A 317 14.30 7.73 1.67
C GLY A 317 14.85 7.72 3.10
N GLU A 318 14.55 6.72 3.94
CA GLU A 318 15.02 6.69 5.34
C GLU A 318 16.14 5.67 5.61
N SER A 319 15.99 4.43 5.14
CA SER A 319 16.93 3.34 5.44
C SER A 319 17.32 2.61 4.16
N ASN A 320 18.59 2.24 4.06
CA ASN A 320 19.09 1.35 3.02
C ASN A 320 18.80 -0.13 3.31
N GLU A 321 18.47 -0.47 4.56
CA GLU A 321 18.16 -1.84 4.98
C GLU A 321 16.68 -2.00 5.30
N GLY A 322 16.06 -3.02 4.70
CA GLY A 322 14.65 -3.35 4.91
C GLY A 322 14.43 -4.25 6.11
N ILE A 323 13.31 -4.07 6.78
CA ILE A 323 12.88 -4.88 7.93
C ILE A 323 12.18 -6.13 7.42
N ILE A 324 12.58 -7.32 7.88
CA ILE A 324 11.87 -8.56 7.56
C ILE A 324 10.52 -8.54 8.25
N VAL A 325 9.44 -8.76 7.49
CA VAL A 325 8.06 -8.78 7.98
C VAL A 325 7.37 -10.13 7.77
N ALA A 326 7.92 -11.00 6.93
CA ALA A 326 7.47 -12.38 6.79
C ALA A 326 8.61 -13.28 6.28
N GLY A 327 8.65 -14.54 6.70
CA GLY A 327 9.67 -15.50 6.27
C GLY A 327 11.06 -15.24 6.87
N GLY A 328 12.12 -15.41 6.07
CA GLY A 328 13.51 -15.18 6.50
C GLY A 328 14.12 -16.30 7.36
N ASN A 329 13.40 -17.41 7.56
CA ASN A 329 13.87 -18.56 8.35
C ASN A 329 14.34 -19.73 7.46
N GLY A 330 14.85 -19.42 6.27
CA GLY A 330 15.29 -20.39 5.26
C GLY A 330 14.15 -21.01 4.45
N THR A 331 14.52 -21.81 3.45
CA THR A 331 13.58 -22.51 2.58
C THR A 331 12.90 -23.68 3.31
N GLY A 332 11.57 -23.77 3.21
CA GLY A 332 10.81 -24.89 3.78
C GLY A 332 9.31 -24.65 3.77
N ASP A 333 8.56 -25.57 4.37
CA ASP A 333 7.09 -25.61 4.41
C ASP A 333 6.50 -25.30 5.79
N LYS A 334 7.33 -24.99 6.79
CA LYS A 334 6.87 -24.55 8.11
C LYS A 334 6.13 -23.21 8.02
N LEU A 335 5.34 -22.88 9.04
CA LEU A 335 4.55 -21.64 9.08
C LEU A 335 5.40 -20.35 9.13
N ASN A 336 6.66 -20.47 9.54
CA ASN A 336 7.63 -19.38 9.56
C ASN A 336 8.60 -19.38 8.37
N GLN A 337 8.40 -20.26 7.38
CA GLN A 337 9.27 -20.45 6.22
C GLN A 337 8.49 -20.27 4.90
N PHE A 338 9.23 -19.95 3.84
CA PHE A 338 8.71 -19.89 2.47
C PHE A 338 9.55 -20.77 1.55
N ASN A 339 8.99 -21.10 0.39
CA ASN A 339 9.68 -21.73 -0.72
C ASN A 339 9.30 -21.02 -2.03
N ASN A 340 10.21 -20.15 -2.50
CA ASN A 340 10.03 -19.26 -3.65
C ASN A 340 8.79 -18.34 -3.54
N PRO A 341 8.74 -17.43 -2.54
CA PRO A 341 7.64 -16.48 -2.39
C PRO A 341 7.60 -15.49 -3.57
N THR A 342 6.44 -15.28 -4.18
CA THR A 342 6.30 -14.46 -5.41
C THR A 342 5.51 -13.18 -5.19
N PHE A 343 4.25 -13.08 -5.60
CA PHE A 343 3.48 -11.86 -5.37
C PHE A 343 3.08 -11.71 -3.91
N ILE A 344 2.86 -10.46 -3.55
CA ILE A 344 2.45 -10.05 -2.21
C ILE A 344 1.30 -9.07 -2.30
N PHE A 345 0.50 -9.04 -1.24
CA PHE A 345 -0.51 -8.01 -1.00
C PHE A 345 -0.40 -7.56 0.45
N VAL A 346 -0.67 -6.27 0.71
CA VAL A 346 -0.64 -5.71 2.06
C VAL A 346 -1.99 -5.08 2.36
N ASP A 347 -2.65 -5.53 3.43
CA ASP A 347 -3.93 -4.97 3.86
C ASP A 347 -3.76 -3.70 4.72
N GLU A 348 -4.88 -3.04 5.03
CA GLU A 348 -4.90 -1.80 5.82
C GLU A 348 -4.33 -1.95 7.24
N ASP A 349 -4.34 -3.18 7.77
CA ASP A 349 -3.77 -3.56 9.07
C ASP A 349 -2.27 -3.90 8.97
N GLN A 350 -1.63 -3.67 7.82
CA GLN A 350 -0.24 -4.03 7.51
C GLN A 350 0.01 -5.54 7.60
N SER A 351 -1.01 -6.37 7.39
CA SER A 351 -0.81 -7.80 7.22
C SER A 351 -0.35 -8.09 5.80
N VAL A 352 0.64 -8.96 5.66
CA VAL A 352 1.21 -9.35 4.38
C VAL A 352 0.65 -10.70 3.96
N TYR A 353 0.11 -10.77 2.76
CA TYR A 353 -0.30 -12.00 2.09
C TYR A 353 0.76 -12.34 1.06
N VAL A 354 1.19 -13.60 1.04
CA VAL A 354 2.31 -14.04 0.20
C VAL A 354 1.94 -15.31 -0.53
N SER A 355 2.08 -15.30 -1.86
CA SER A 355 2.01 -16.50 -2.68
C SER A 355 3.29 -17.32 -2.51
N ASP A 356 3.20 -18.37 -1.70
CA ASP A 356 4.29 -19.30 -1.40
C ASP A 356 4.33 -20.41 -2.46
N ARG A 357 4.88 -20.05 -3.62
CA ARG A 357 4.67 -20.72 -4.91
C ARG A 357 4.92 -22.23 -4.85
N ASP A 358 6.08 -22.63 -4.37
CA ASP A 358 6.49 -24.04 -4.43
C ASP A 358 5.95 -24.86 -3.26
N ASN A 359 5.36 -24.21 -2.26
CA ASN A 359 4.57 -24.87 -1.21
C ASN A 359 3.06 -24.88 -1.54
N HIS A 360 2.65 -24.36 -2.70
CA HIS A 360 1.27 -24.43 -3.20
C HIS A 360 0.23 -23.88 -2.22
N ARG A 361 0.54 -22.74 -1.61
CA ARG A 361 -0.29 -22.10 -0.59
C ARG A 361 -0.16 -20.58 -0.63
N VAL A 362 -1.12 -19.91 0.00
CA VAL A 362 -1.02 -18.49 0.34
C VAL A 362 -0.95 -18.35 1.85
N MET A 363 0.02 -17.56 2.32
CA MET A 363 0.28 -17.32 3.73
C MET A 363 -0.10 -15.88 4.09
N LYS A 364 -0.82 -15.68 5.19
CA LYS A 364 -1.04 -14.36 5.81
C LYS A 364 -0.14 -14.21 7.04
N TRP A 365 0.59 -13.12 7.11
CA TRP A 365 1.36 -12.69 8.28
C TRP A 365 0.77 -11.40 8.81
N THR A 366 0.24 -11.41 10.03
CA THR A 366 -0.16 -10.16 10.69
C THR A 366 1.08 -9.38 11.10
N LYS A 367 0.93 -8.06 11.28
CA LYS A 367 2.00 -7.19 11.77
C LYS A 367 2.68 -7.78 13.01
N ASP A 368 4.01 -7.81 13.00
CA ASP A 368 4.89 -8.33 14.06
C ASP A 368 4.73 -9.82 14.40
N ALA A 369 4.04 -10.61 13.57
CA ALA A 369 3.91 -12.05 13.76
C ALA A 369 5.26 -12.77 13.57
N LYS A 370 5.47 -13.85 14.33
CA LYS A 370 6.65 -14.72 14.19
C LYS A 370 6.47 -15.85 13.18
N GLU A 371 5.22 -16.18 12.88
CA GLU A 371 4.82 -17.18 11.90
C GLU A 371 3.54 -16.72 11.20
N GLY A 372 3.33 -17.20 9.98
CA GLY A 372 2.12 -16.95 9.23
C GLY A 372 1.06 -18.01 9.46
N ARG A 373 -0.12 -17.78 8.89
CA ARG A 373 -1.18 -18.79 8.76
C ARG A 373 -1.51 -19.04 7.29
N ILE A 374 -1.85 -20.28 6.97
CA ILE A 374 -2.37 -20.63 5.65
C ILE A 374 -3.76 -20.01 5.50
N VAL A 375 -3.99 -19.32 4.39
CA VAL A 375 -5.28 -18.67 4.09
C VAL A 375 -5.90 -19.11 2.77
N ALA A 376 -5.14 -19.81 1.93
CA ALA A 376 -5.62 -20.51 0.74
C ALA A 376 -4.65 -21.65 0.38
N GLY A 377 -5.18 -22.76 -0.15
CA GLY A 377 -4.40 -23.95 -0.50
C GLY A 377 -3.76 -24.64 0.71
N GLY A 378 -2.53 -25.15 0.55
CA GLY A 378 -1.80 -25.84 1.62
C GLY A 378 -2.14 -27.33 1.79
N ASN A 379 -3.02 -27.88 0.96
CA ASN A 379 -3.39 -29.30 0.93
C ASN A 379 -2.65 -30.09 -0.16
N GLY A 380 -1.39 -29.70 -0.43
CA GLY A 380 -0.57 -30.24 -1.51
C GLY A 380 -0.89 -29.64 -2.90
N ASN A 381 -0.07 -30.03 -3.88
CA ASN A 381 -0.30 -29.70 -5.29
C ASN A 381 -1.55 -30.42 -5.80
N GLY A 382 -2.47 -29.69 -6.44
CA GLY A 382 -3.53 -30.31 -7.22
C GLY A 382 -4.58 -29.33 -7.73
N ARG A 383 -5.67 -29.88 -8.28
CA ARG A 383 -6.78 -29.14 -8.92
C ARG A 383 -8.05 -29.06 -8.08
N ASN A 384 -8.08 -29.74 -6.92
CA ASN A 384 -9.25 -29.70 -6.04
C ASN A 384 -9.49 -28.28 -5.51
N LEU A 385 -10.69 -28.02 -4.99
CA LEU A 385 -11.08 -26.68 -4.52
C LEU A 385 -10.33 -26.24 -3.25
N ASN A 386 -9.74 -27.17 -2.51
CA ASN A 386 -8.86 -26.91 -1.36
C ASN A 386 -7.37 -26.93 -1.72
N GLN A 387 -7.02 -27.09 -3.00
CA GLN A 387 -5.64 -27.20 -3.49
C GLN A 387 -5.30 -26.06 -4.46
N LEU A 388 -4.00 -25.79 -4.57
CA LEU A 388 -3.42 -24.86 -5.53
C LEU A 388 -2.24 -25.56 -6.25
N SER A 389 -1.82 -25.04 -7.39
CA SER A 389 -0.60 -25.42 -8.10
C SER A 389 0.15 -24.15 -8.54
N ALA A 390 1.32 -23.97 -7.92
CA ALA A 390 2.21 -22.83 -8.10
C ALA A 390 1.50 -21.45 -8.09
N PRO A 391 0.80 -21.07 -7.00
CA PRO A 391 0.11 -19.79 -6.96
C PRO A 391 1.09 -18.63 -7.17
N ARG A 392 0.70 -17.64 -7.98
CA ARG A 392 1.54 -16.48 -8.32
C ARG A 392 0.92 -15.20 -7.79
N GLY A 393 -0.13 -14.68 -8.40
CA GLY A 393 -0.81 -13.46 -7.96
C GLY A 393 -1.70 -13.68 -6.74
N VAL A 394 -1.75 -12.70 -5.84
CA VAL A 394 -2.66 -12.64 -4.68
C VAL A 394 -3.12 -11.21 -4.47
N ILE A 395 -4.43 -10.98 -4.33
CA ILE A 395 -4.99 -9.72 -3.83
C ILE A 395 -6.13 -10.00 -2.86
N VAL A 396 -6.42 -9.05 -1.97
CA VAL A 396 -7.51 -9.16 -1.01
C VAL A 396 -8.42 -7.96 -1.16
N ASP A 397 -9.73 -8.21 -1.26
CA ASP A 397 -10.72 -7.12 -1.33
C ASP A 397 -11.04 -6.53 0.05
N HIS A 398 -11.78 -5.41 0.08
CA HIS A 398 -12.22 -4.77 1.33
C HIS A 398 -13.11 -5.67 2.20
N SER A 399 -13.68 -6.74 1.65
CA SER A 399 -14.46 -7.76 2.37
C SER A 399 -13.59 -8.91 2.91
N SER A 400 -12.26 -8.78 2.84
CA SER A 400 -11.29 -9.81 3.23
C SER A 400 -11.41 -11.13 2.44
N GLN A 401 -11.92 -11.06 1.22
CA GLN A 401 -11.91 -12.21 0.30
C GLN A 401 -10.57 -12.23 -0.44
N ILE A 402 -9.95 -13.41 -0.49
CA ILE A 402 -8.61 -13.61 -1.01
C ILE A 402 -8.73 -14.18 -2.42
N TYR A 403 -8.23 -13.46 -3.41
CA TYR A 403 -8.20 -13.90 -4.81
C TYR A 403 -6.79 -14.34 -5.14
N VAL A 404 -6.66 -15.56 -5.66
CA VAL A 404 -5.38 -16.20 -5.93
C VAL A 404 -5.35 -16.65 -7.38
N VAL A 405 -4.30 -16.26 -8.10
CA VAL A 405 -3.98 -16.85 -9.40
C VAL A 405 -3.33 -18.21 -9.17
N ASP A 406 -4.09 -19.25 -9.48
CA ASP A 406 -3.69 -20.65 -9.44
C ASP A 406 -3.03 -21.01 -10.78
N CYS A 407 -1.79 -20.56 -10.94
CA CYS A 407 -1.09 -20.42 -12.23
C CYS A 407 -1.06 -21.70 -13.06
N GLU A 408 -0.66 -22.83 -12.49
CA GLU A 408 -0.52 -24.10 -13.24
C GLU A 408 -1.86 -24.81 -13.48
N ASN A 409 -2.93 -24.30 -12.87
CA ASN A 409 -4.29 -24.76 -13.08
C ASN A 409 -5.11 -23.84 -14.01
N ASP A 410 -4.50 -22.77 -14.51
CA ASP A 410 -5.08 -21.81 -15.47
C ASP A 410 -6.41 -21.20 -14.99
N ARG A 411 -6.47 -20.83 -13.70
CA ARG A 411 -7.68 -20.30 -13.06
C ARG A 411 -7.36 -19.24 -12.01
N VAL A 412 -8.36 -18.44 -11.69
CA VAL A 412 -8.38 -17.61 -10.48
C VAL A 412 -9.38 -18.18 -9.51
N MET A 413 -8.94 -18.32 -8.26
CA MET A 413 -9.72 -18.89 -7.18
C MET A 413 -9.96 -17.81 -6.11
N ARG A 414 -11.10 -17.88 -5.43
CA ARG A 414 -11.43 -17.03 -4.29
C ARG A 414 -11.60 -17.86 -3.03
N TRP A 415 -10.99 -17.43 -1.93
CA TRP A 415 -11.24 -17.93 -0.59
C TRP A 415 -11.89 -16.88 0.27
N CYS A 416 -12.95 -17.27 0.98
CA CYS A 416 -13.50 -16.49 2.07
C CYS A 416 -12.83 -16.89 3.39
N GLU A 417 -12.67 -15.95 4.31
CA GLU A 417 -12.09 -16.23 5.60
C GLU A 417 -12.83 -17.37 6.34
N GLY A 418 -12.06 -18.36 6.81
CA GLY A 418 -12.55 -19.53 7.53
C GLY A 418 -13.09 -20.65 6.65
N LYS A 419 -13.02 -20.55 5.32
CA LYS A 419 -13.38 -21.64 4.40
C LYS A 419 -12.17 -22.53 4.08
N GLU A 420 -12.38 -23.83 4.07
CA GLU A 420 -11.36 -24.83 3.71
C GLU A 420 -11.17 -24.97 2.19
N GLU A 421 -12.23 -24.70 1.44
CA GLU A 421 -12.27 -24.73 -0.02
C GLU A 421 -12.49 -23.33 -0.59
N GLY A 422 -11.87 -23.09 -1.75
CA GLY A 422 -12.10 -21.91 -2.55
C GLY A 422 -13.10 -22.16 -3.66
N GLU A 423 -13.41 -21.10 -4.39
CA GLU A 423 -14.35 -21.13 -5.51
C GLU A 423 -13.64 -20.61 -6.76
N ILE A 424 -13.87 -21.25 -7.91
CA ILE A 424 -13.35 -20.76 -9.18
C ILE A 424 -14.11 -19.48 -9.55
N VAL A 425 -13.36 -18.40 -9.73
CA VAL A 425 -13.89 -17.09 -10.11
C VAL A 425 -13.96 -16.96 -11.63
N VAL A 426 -12.85 -17.22 -12.30
CA VAL A 426 -12.67 -17.20 -13.76
C VAL A 426 -11.60 -18.21 -14.17
N GLY A 427 -11.63 -18.63 -15.43
CA GLY A 427 -10.73 -19.66 -15.96
C GLY A 427 -11.11 -21.07 -15.49
N GLY A 428 -10.16 -22.00 -15.52
CA GLY A 428 -10.39 -23.41 -15.17
C GLY A 428 -11.05 -24.25 -16.27
N ASN A 429 -11.37 -23.66 -17.42
CA ASN A 429 -11.95 -24.33 -18.60
C ASN A 429 -10.89 -24.97 -19.53
N GLY A 430 -9.78 -25.40 -18.93
CA GLY A 430 -8.58 -25.88 -19.63
C GLY A 430 -7.68 -24.74 -20.11
N LYS A 431 -6.41 -25.07 -20.32
CA LYS A 431 -5.43 -24.15 -20.92
C LYS A 431 -5.81 -23.83 -22.35
N GLY A 432 -5.75 -22.55 -22.72
CA GLY A 432 -6.04 -22.12 -24.09
C GLY A 432 -6.18 -20.61 -24.19
N ASN A 433 -6.62 -20.13 -25.36
CA ASN A 433 -6.73 -18.71 -25.69
C ASN A 433 -8.17 -18.25 -25.99
N GLN A 434 -9.17 -19.11 -25.75
CA GLN A 434 -10.57 -18.71 -25.83
C GLN A 434 -10.91 -17.68 -24.74
N LEU A 435 -12.05 -17.00 -24.88
CA LEU A 435 -12.46 -15.91 -23.98
C LEU A 435 -12.66 -16.35 -22.53
N ASN A 436 -12.92 -17.63 -22.28
CA ASN A 436 -13.09 -18.21 -20.95
C ASN A 436 -11.92 -19.12 -20.54
N GLN A 437 -10.80 -19.05 -21.27
CA GLN A 437 -9.58 -19.83 -21.02
C GLN A 437 -8.40 -18.91 -20.71
N LEU A 438 -7.52 -19.39 -19.85
CA LEU A 438 -6.25 -18.76 -19.50
C LEU A 438 -5.10 -19.73 -19.82
N ASN A 439 -3.87 -19.24 -19.83
CA ASN A 439 -2.68 -20.04 -20.03
C ASN A 439 -1.50 -19.46 -19.26
N GLY A 440 -1.19 -20.07 -18.11
CA GLY A 440 -0.17 -19.59 -17.18
C GLY A 440 -0.41 -18.17 -16.69
N PRO A 441 -1.59 -17.84 -16.14
CA PRO A 441 -1.86 -16.52 -15.58
C PRO A 441 -0.86 -16.19 -14.45
N ARG A 442 -0.49 -14.92 -14.30
CA ARG A 442 0.48 -14.46 -13.28
C ARG A 442 -0.08 -13.41 -12.33
N GLY A 443 0.07 -12.13 -12.67
CA GLY A 443 -0.45 -11.01 -11.91
C GLY A 443 -1.96 -10.87 -12.10
N LEU A 444 -2.61 -10.27 -11.11
CA LEU A 444 -4.00 -9.87 -11.18
C LEU A 444 -4.20 -8.51 -10.50
N SER A 445 -5.22 -7.77 -10.88
CA SER A 445 -5.58 -6.48 -10.28
C SER A 445 -7.07 -6.19 -10.42
N PHE A 446 -7.61 -5.37 -9.51
CA PHE A 446 -8.95 -4.82 -9.66
C PHE A 446 -8.88 -3.37 -10.14
N ASP A 447 -9.87 -2.95 -10.93
CA ASP A 447 -10.19 -1.51 -11.05
C ASP A 447 -11.17 -1.08 -9.96
N ASP A 448 -11.42 0.23 -9.84
CA ASP A 448 -12.32 0.80 -8.84
C ASP A 448 -13.80 0.38 -9.03
N ASP A 449 -14.17 -0.14 -10.21
CA ASP A 449 -15.51 -0.71 -10.43
C ASP A 449 -15.61 -2.17 -9.95
N GLY A 450 -14.48 -2.80 -9.61
CA GLY A 450 -14.39 -4.22 -9.23
C GLY A 450 -14.21 -5.19 -10.41
N ASN A 451 -13.90 -4.70 -11.61
CA ASN A 451 -13.53 -5.55 -12.74
C ASN A 451 -12.16 -6.17 -12.49
N LEU A 452 -12.00 -7.44 -12.88
CA LEU A 452 -10.79 -8.22 -12.65
C LEU A 452 -9.92 -8.21 -13.91
N TYR A 453 -8.66 -7.79 -13.77
CA TYR A 453 -7.64 -7.82 -14.81
C TYR A 453 -6.61 -8.91 -14.51
N ILE A 454 -6.24 -9.70 -15.50
CA ILE A 454 -5.33 -10.85 -15.36
C ILE A 454 -4.24 -10.79 -16.43
N CYS A 455 -2.98 -10.94 -16.00
CA CYS A 455 -1.86 -11.19 -16.89
C CYS A 455 -1.89 -12.64 -17.40
N ASP A 456 -2.45 -12.86 -18.59
CA ASP A 456 -2.48 -14.16 -19.25
C ASP A 456 -1.17 -14.41 -20.02
N GLN A 457 -0.11 -14.67 -19.23
CA GLN A 457 1.27 -14.50 -19.65
C GLN A 457 1.63 -15.26 -20.93
N ILE A 458 1.28 -16.55 -21.02
CA ILE A 458 1.71 -17.41 -22.14
C ILE A 458 0.92 -17.08 -23.41
N ASN A 459 -0.30 -16.55 -23.27
CA ASN A 459 -1.06 -16.01 -24.39
C ASN A 459 -0.66 -14.58 -24.76
N HIS A 460 0.24 -13.96 -23.98
CA HIS A 460 0.80 -12.64 -24.22
C HIS A 460 -0.27 -11.52 -24.29
N ARG A 461 -1.21 -11.52 -23.34
CA ARG A 461 -2.33 -10.57 -23.27
C ARG A 461 -2.74 -10.26 -21.82
N ILE A 462 -3.48 -9.18 -21.62
CA ILE A 462 -4.23 -8.88 -20.41
C ILE A 462 -5.72 -9.10 -20.67
N GLU A 463 -6.34 -9.93 -19.82
CA GLU A 463 -7.77 -10.23 -19.88
C GLU A 463 -8.53 -9.48 -18.79
N LYS A 464 -9.57 -8.74 -19.18
CA LYS A 464 -10.53 -8.10 -18.27
C LYS A 464 -11.79 -8.92 -18.17
N PHE A 465 -12.20 -9.22 -16.96
CA PHE A 465 -13.48 -9.83 -16.64
C PHE A 465 -14.35 -8.80 -15.95
N GLU A 466 -15.54 -8.55 -16.51
CA GLU A 466 -16.46 -7.57 -15.96
C GLU A 466 -17.25 -8.15 -14.79
N ILE A 467 -17.40 -7.38 -13.73
CA ILE A 467 -18.22 -7.76 -12.58
C ILE A 467 -19.71 -7.77 -12.96
N ILE A 468 -20.43 -8.75 -12.43
CA ILE A 468 -21.88 -8.91 -12.50
C ILE A 468 -22.42 -8.49 -11.13
N LEU A 469 -23.06 -7.32 -11.08
CA LEU A 469 -23.68 -6.76 -9.88
C LEU A 469 -25.04 -7.40 -9.57
#